data_AF-A0A397VUW1-F1
#
_entry.id   AF-A0A397VUW1-F1
#
_cell.length_a   1.000
_cell.length_b   1.000
_cell.length_c   1.000
_cell.angle_alpha   90.00
_cell.angle_beta   90.00
_cell.angle_gamma   90.00
#
_symmetry.space_group_name_H-M   'P 1'
#
loop_
_entity.id
_entity.type
_entity.pdbx_description
1 polymer ?
#
loop_
_entity_poly.entity_id
_entity_poly.type
_entity_poly.pdbx_seq_one_letter_code
_entity_poly.pdbx_strand_id
1 'polypeptide(L)'
;MMKIKVIATFIALFAFIFTFLHATPIPRSSSSLNPAVAILEKINGVFTLDQIAPDSSAAFGIIFKGIHENSPENYFISIGDEFKESFKKLAITIDPHKAGPWNVTGPGNVTALVGQKFAVLKNDKVLDSTMVERYA
;
A
#
# COMPACT_ATOMS: atom_id res chain seq x y z
N MET A 1 26.64 -33.44 -19.25
CA MET A 1 25.70 -33.63 -18.12
C MET A 1 25.85 -32.59 -17.00
N MET A 2 27.07 -32.15 -16.65
CA MET A 2 27.33 -31.16 -15.59
C MET A 2 26.79 -29.74 -15.91
N LYS A 3 26.87 -29.31 -17.18
CA LYS A 3 26.41 -27.99 -17.63
C LYS A 3 24.89 -27.79 -17.51
N ILE A 4 24.10 -28.83 -17.77
CA ILE A 4 22.62 -28.79 -17.66
C ILE A 4 22.20 -28.71 -16.18
N LYS A 5 22.92 -29.41 -15.29
CA LYS A 5 22.67 -29.35 -13.85
C LYS A 5 22.94 -27.95 -13.28
N VAL A 6 24.02 -27.29 -13.70
CA VAL A 6 24.34 -25.91 -13.26
C VAL A 6 23.28 -24.90 -13.72
N ILE A 7 22.81 -25.01 -14.96
CA ILE A 7 21.76 -24.10 -15.49
C ILE A 7 20.43 -24.31 -14.75
N ALA A 8 20.05 -25.57 -14.48
CA ALA A 8 18.84 -25.88 -13.72
C ALA A 8 18.89 -25.33 -12.29
N THR A 9 20.06 -25.39 -11.62
CA THR A 9 20.25 -24.80 -10.30
C THR A 9 20.12 -23.28 -10.31
N PHE A 10 20.66 -22.60 -11.33
CA PHE A 10 20.53 -21.15 -11.46
C PHE A 10 19.08 -20.71 -11.71
N ILE A 11 18.32 -21.44 -12.54
CA ILE A 11 16.91 -21.14 -12.79
C ILE A 11 16.07 -21.36 -11.53
N ALA A 12 16.30 -22.46 -10.80
CA ALA A 12 15.61 -22.74 -9.55
C ALA A 12 15.91 -21.69 -8.47
N LEU A 13 17.18 -21.26 -8.34
CA LEU A 13 17.58 -20.21 -7.42
C LEU A 13 16.98 -18.85 -7.81
N PHE A 14 16.95 -18.52 -9.10
CA PHE A 14 16.34 -17.29 -9.59
C PHE A 14 14.83 -17.28 -9.36
N ALA A 15 14.13 -18.39 -9.63
CA ALA A 15 12.70 -18.53 -9.36
C ALA A 15 12.41 -18.45 -7.84
N PHE A 16 13.24 -19.07 -7.00
CA PHE A 16 13.12 -19.00 -5.55
C PHE A 16 13.28 -17.56 -5.04
N ILE A 17 14.33 -16.85 -5.46
CA ILE A 17 14.54 -15.44 -5.13
C ILE A 17 13.36 -14.59 -5.64
N PHE A 18 12.87 -14.83 -6.87
CA PHE A 18 11.71 -14.10 -7.41
C PHE A 18 10.44 -14.33 -6.58
N THR A 19 10.17 -15.56 -6.13
CA THR A 19 9.02 -15.86 -5.26
C THR A 19 9.12 -15.21 -3.89
N PHE A 20 10.31 -15.12 -3.30
CA PHE A 20 10.51 -14.42 -2.01
C PHE A 20 10.59 -12.89 -2.14
N LEU A 21 11.04 -12.37 -3.29
CA LEU A 21 11.12 -10.93 -3.55
C LEU A 21 9.74 -10.28 -3.78
N HIS A 22 8.74 -11.05 -4.24
CA HIS A 22 7.33 -10.59 -4.35
C HIS A 22 6.52 -10.80 -3.07
N ALA A 23 7.02 -11.60 -2.13
CA ALA A 23 6.45 -11.72 -0.81
C ALA A 23 6.98 -10.60 0.10
N THR A 24 6.71 -9.33 -0.24
CA THR A 24 6.76 -8.28 0.79
C THR A 24 5.73 -8.67 1.84
N PRO A 25 6.14 -9.05 3.06
CA PRO A 25 5.19 -9.22 4.14
C PRO A 25 4.63 -7.81 4.35
N ILE A 26 3.34 -7.66 4.03
CA ILE A 26 2.57 -6.49 4.45
C ILE A 26 2.92 -6.27 5.92
N PRO A 27 3.34 -5.06 6.35
CA PRO A 27 3.56 -4.80 7.77
C PRO A 27 2.20 -4.96 8.45
N ARG A 28 1.93 -6.16 8.96
CA ARG A 28 0.66 -6.49 9.60
C ARG A 28 0.69 -5.84 10.97
N SER A 29 -0.30 -5.00 11.24
CA SER A 29 -0.78 -4.89 12.60
C SER A 29 -1.23 -6.28 13.05
N SER A 30 -0.65 -6.80 14.12
CA SER A 30 -1.02 -8.08 14.71
C SER A 30 -2.37 -8.04 15.46
N SER A 31 -3.13 -6.95 15.35
CA SER A 31 -4.23 -6.65 16.28
C SER A 31 -5.65 -6.61 15.68
N SER A 32 -5.88 -6.85 14.38
CA SER A 32 -7.23 -6.78 13.82
C SER A 32 -7.70 -8.14 13.27
N LEU A 33 -8.87 -8.59 13.73
CA LEU A 33 -9.48 -9.84 13.28
C LEU A 33 -10.00 -9.77 11.83
N ASN A 34 -10.08 -8.56 11.24
CA ASN A 34 -10.63 -8.29 9.90
C ASN A 34 -10.08 -6.98 9.31
N PRO A 35 -8.78 -6.89 8.98
CA PRO A 35 -8.23 -5.72 8.31
C PRO A 35 -8.91 -5.50 6.96
N ALA A 36 -9.04 -4.24 6.55
CA ALA A 36 -9.37 -3.91 5.16
C ALA A 36 -8.10 -3.50 4.42
N VAL A 37 -8.05 -3.75 3.11
CA VAL A 37 -6.87 -3.51 2.29
C VAL A 37 -7.26 -2.82 1.00
N ALA A 38 -6.40 -1.91 0.54
CA ALA A 38 -6.44 -1.35 -0.80
C ALA A 38 -5.09 -1.65 -1.48
N ILE A 39 -5.14 -2.40 -2.57
CA ILE A 39 -3.98 -2.72 -3.41
C ILE A 39 -4.07 -1.93 -4.71
N LEU A 40 -3.10 -1.05 -4.95
CA LEU A 40 -3.01 -0.18 -6.12
C LEU A 40 -1.92 -0.72 -7.04
N GLU A 41 -2.30 -1.63 -7.93
CA GLU A 41 -1.38 -2.42 -8.76
C GLU A 41 -0.45 -1.58 -9.64
N LYS A 42 -0.94 -0.48 -10.24
CA LYS A 42 -0.15 0.33 -11.18
C LYS A 42 1.02 1.03 -10.50
N ILE A 43 0.80 1.49 -9.26
CA ILE A 43 1.84 2.14 -8.45
C ILE A 43 2.54 1.18 -7.49
N ASN A 44 2.21 -0.11 -7.53
CA ASN A 44 2.67 -1.11 -6.57
C ASN A 44 2.50 -0.60 -5.12
N GLY A 45 1.29 -0.12 -4.81
CA GLY A 45 0.93 0.44 -3.53
C GLY A 45 0.11 -0.56 -2.71
N VAL A 46 0.41 -0.67 -1.42
CA VAL A 46 -0.35 -1.50 -0.48
C VAL A 46 -0.70 -0.65 0.73
N PHE A 47 -1.99 -0.64 1.06
CA PHE A 47 -2.54 0.08 2.19
C PHE A 47 -3.39 -0.84 3.03
N THR A 48 -3.18 -0.86 4.34
CA THR A 48 -3.99 -1.63 5.29
C THR A 48 -4.70 -0.69 6.25
N LEU A 49 -5.94 -1.04 6.57
CA LEU A 49 -6.83 -0.29 7.44
C LEU A 49 -7.25 -1.22 8.57
N ASP A 50 -6.88 -0.86 9.80
CA ASP A 50 -7.09 -1.64 11.00
C ASP A 50 -8.04 -0.92 11.95
N GLN A 51 -9.01 -1.66 12.50
CA GLN A 51 -9.84 -1.14 13.59
C GLN A 51 -9.05 -1.25 14.89
N ILE A 52 -8.82 -0.13 15.57
CA ILE A 52 -8.07 -0.09 16.85
C ILE A 52 -8.99 0.17 18.06
N ALA A 53 -10.11 0.86 17.86
CA ALA A 53 -11.21 1.03 18.82
C ALA A 53 -12.54 1.20 18.05
N PRO A 54 -13.74 1.14 18.66
CA PRO A 54 -15.01 1.23 17.92
C PRO A 54 -15.13 2.41 16.94
N ASP A 55 -14.60 3.58 17.31
CA ASP A 55 -14.65 4.80 16.51
C ASP A 55 -13.26 5.28 16.04
N SER A 56 -12.24 4.42 16.13
CA SER A 56 -10.86 4.77 15.75
C SER A 56 -10.20 3.68 14.92
N SER A 57 -9.51 4.10 13.86
CA SER A 57 -8.81 3.24 12.92
C SER A 57 -7.36 3.67 12.71
N ALA A 58 -6.52 2.74 12.31
CA ALA A 58 -5.17 2.97 11.86
C ALA A 58 -5.06 2.66 10.38
N ALA A 59 -4.36 3.49 9.62
CA ALA A 59 -4.03 3.23 8.23
C ALA A 59 -2.51 3.13 8.08
N PHE A 60 -2.05 2.03 7.50
CA PHE A 60 -0.66 1.83 7.12
C PHE A 60 -0.56 1.81 5.61
N GLY A 61 0.52 2.34 5.05
CA GLY A 61 0.70 2.33 3.61
C GLY A 61 2.15 2.36 3.16
N ILE A 62 2.38 1.82 1.96
CA ILE A 62 3.66 1.88 1.26
C ILE A 62 3.41 1.90 -0.24
N ILE A 63 4.16 2.71 -0.98
CA ILE A 63 4.08 2.84 -2.44
C ILE A 63 5.48 2.65 -3.01
N PHE A 64 5.63 1.84 -4.05
CA PHE A 64 6.94 1.55 -4.65
C PHE A 64 7.15 2.12 -6.06
N LYS A 65 6.12 2.66 -6.72
CA LYS A 65 6.20 3.23 -8.08
C LYS A 65 5.32 4.49 -8.22
N GLY A 66 5.55 5.26 -9.28
CA GLY A 66 4.72 6.43 -9.65
C GLY A 66 5.00 7.70 -8.84
N ILE A 67 5.90 7.64 -7.87
CA ILE A 67 6.40 8.80 -7.12
C ILE A 67 7.74 9.21 -7.71
N HIS A 68 7.83 10.42 -8.27
CA HIS A 68 9.00 10.86 -9.04
C HIS A 68 9.74 12.05 -8.45
N GLU A 69 9.12 12.73 -7.49
CA GLU A 69 9.64 13.95 -6.88
C GLU A 69 9.33 13.94 -5.39
N ASN A 70 10.24 14.45 -4.57
CA ASN A 70 10.03 14.61 -3.14
C ASN A 70 9.23 15.90 -2.86
N SER A 71 7.95 15.89 -3.26
CA SER A 71 7.02 17.01 -3.11
C SER A 71 5.71 16.51 -2.48
N PRO A 72 5.70 16.22 -1.17
CA PRO A 72 4.55 15.59 -0.50
C PRO A 72 3.28 16.46 -0.47
N GLU A 73 3.38 17.76 -0.77
CA GLU A 73 2.23 18.63 -1.04
C GLU A 73 1.48 18.31 -2.34
N ASN A 74 2.13 17.67 -3.32
CA ASN A 74 1.56 17.39 -4.63
C ASN A 74 0.87 16.02 -4.71
N TYR A 75 1.10 15.15 -3.72
CA TYR A 75 0.53 13.80 -3.68
C TYR A 75 -0.57 13.71 -2.64
N PHE A 76 -1.64 12.98 -2.96
CA PHE A 76 -2.84 12.91 -2.12
C PHE A 76 -3.33 11.48 -2.00
N ILE A 77 -3.88 11.16 -0.83
CA ILE A 77 -4.73 9.99 -0.60
C ILE A 77 -6.18 10.48 -0.63
N SER A 78 -7.05 9.76 -1.35
CA SER A 78 -8.48 10.01 -1.39
C SER A 78 -9.23 8.71 -1.11
N ILE A 79 -10.25 8.78 -0.25
CA ILE A 79 -11.12 7.67 0.12
C ILE A 79 -12.57 8.15 0.02
N GLY A 80 -13.34 7.53 -0.86
CA GLY A 80 -14.69 8.00 -1.20
C GLY A 80 -14.68 9.44 -1.70
N ASP A 81 -15.80 10.14 -1.50
CA ASP A 81 -15.97 11.53 -1.92
C ASP A 81 -15.65 12.54 -0.80
N GLU A 82 -15.58 12.08 0.45
CA GLU A 82 -15.46 12.96 1.63
C GLU A 82 -14.02 13.16 2.09
N PHE A 83 -13.15 12.16 1.89
CA PHE A 83 -11.78 12.22 2.39
C PHE A 83 -10.78 12.44 1.27
N LYS A 84 -10.00 13.51 1.38
CA LYS A 84 -8.85 13.79 0.53
C LYS A 84 -7.82 14.59 1.30
N GLU A 85 -6.64 14.00 1.49
CA GLU A 85 -5.56 14.62 2.26
C GLU A 85 -4.21 14.47 1.55
N SER A 86 -3.37 15.48 1.68
CA SER A 86 -2.03 15.45 1.08
C SER A 86 -1.09 14.55 1.88
N PHE A 87 -0.07 14.01 1.21
CA PHE A 87 0.99 13.23 1.84
C PHE A 87 1.67 14.05 2.94
N LYS A 88 1.86 15.36 2.70
CA LYS A 88 2.39 16.30 3.69
C LYS A 88 1.56 16.36 4.98
N LYS A 89 0.23 16.46 4.87
CA LYS A 89 -0.65 16.53 6.04
C LYS A 89 -0.74 15.19 6.79
N LEU A 90 -0.62 14.09 6.07
CA LEU A 90 -0.53 12.74 6.63
C LEU A 90 0.88 12.34 7.09
N ALA A 91 1.86 13.26 7.03
CA ALA A 91 3.26 13.03 7.36
C ALA A 91 3.89 11.83 6.60
N ILE A 92 3.43 11.56 5.39
CA ILE A 92 3.97 10.53 4.50
C ILE A 92 5.25 11.06 3.88
N THR A 93 6.37 10.43 4.21
CA THR A 93 7.67 10.74 3.63
C THR A 93 7.80 10.14 2.23
N ILE A 94 8.48 10.88 1.35
CA ILE A 94 8.78 10.47 -0.02
C ILE A 94 10.30 10.35 -0.17
N ASP A 95 10.74 9.19 -0.62
CA ASP A 95 12.11 8.92 -1.07
C ASP A 95 11.99 8.31 -2.48
N PRO A 96 11.98 9.12 -3.55
CA PRO A 96 11.63 8.65 -4.88
C PRO A 96 12.48 7.42 -5.27
N HIS A 97 11.89 6.33 -5.76
CA HIS A 97 10.52 6.21 -6.29
C HIS A 97 9.45 5.73 -5.31
N LYS A 98 9.75 5.80 -4.01
CA LYS A 98 8.96 5.21 -2.93
C LYS A 98 8.29 6.29 -2.07
N ALA A 99 7.15 5.95 -1.46
CA ALA A 99 6.56 6.71 -0.37
C ALA A 99 6.20 5.76 0.78
N GLY A 100 6.48 6.19 2.02
CA GLY A 100 6.36 5.34 3.20
C GLY A 100 7.53 4.35 3.39
N PRO A 101 7.38 3.33 4.27
CA PRO A 101 6.16 2.97 5.00
C PRO A 101 5.70 4.07 5.95
N TRP A 102 4.39 4.22 6.12
CA TRP A 102 3.78 5.20 7.01
C TRP A 102 2.63 4.58 7.81
N ASN A 103 2.27 5.23 8.91
CA ASN A 103 1.14 4.88 9.76
C ASN A 103 0.46 6.15 10.24
N VAL A 104 -0.86 6.22 10.13
CA VAL A 104 -1.67 7.29 10.73
C VAL A 104 -2.82 6.67 11.50
N THR A 105 -3.15 7.23 12.65
CA THR A 105 -4.36 6.90 13.40
C THR A 105 -5.35 8.04 13.30
N GLY A 106 -6.62 7.72 13.12
CA GLY A 106 -7.67 8.72 13.00
C GLY A 106 -9.05 8.17 13.38
N PRO A 107 -10.03 9.07 13.56
CA PRO A 107 -11.40 8.65 13.76
C PRO A 107 -11.89 7.88 12.53
N GLY A 108 -12.68 6.83 12.76
CA GLY A 108 -13.25 6.05 11.66
C GLY A 108 -13.60 4.62 12.02
N ASN A 109 -14.53 4.09 11.23
CA ASN A 109 -14.94 2.70 11.28
C ASN A 109 -14.50 2.01 9.98
N VAL A 110 -13.60 1.03 10.08
CA VAL A 110 -13.06 0.31 8.92
C VAL A 110 -14.17 -0.38 8.12
N THR A 111 -15.25 -0.81 8.76
CA THR A 111 -16.40 -1.41 8.08
C THR A 111 -17.09 -0.43 7.13
N ALA A 112 -17.15 0.85 7.48
CA ALA A 112 -17.70 1.88 6.61
C ALA A 112 -16.77 2.25 5.45
N LEU A 113 -15.47 1.97 5.56
CA LEU A 113 -14.49 2.20 4.50
C LEU A 113 -14.49 1.10 3.44
N VAL A 114 -14.89 -0.13 3.79
CA VAL A 114 -15.00 -1.25 2.85
C VAL A 114 -16.01 -0.92 1.76
N GLY A 115 -15.64 -1.19 0.51
CA GLY A 115 -16.44 -0.85 -0.66
C GLY A 115 -16.34 0.62 -1.08
N GLN A 116 -15.56 1.45 -0.39
CA GLN A 116 -15.25 2.80 -0.89
C GLN A 116 -14.07 2.76 -1.86
N LYS A 117 -14.05 3.72 -2.79
CA LYS A 117 -12.93 3.90 -3.71
C LYS A 117 -11.75 4.52 -2.97
N PHE A 118 -10.59 3.86 -3.03
CA PHE A 118 -9.32 4.38 -2.56
C PHE A 118 -8.47 4.80 -3.76
N ALA A 119 -7.89 5.99 -3.72
CA ALA A 119 -7.06 6.51 -4.81
C ALA A 119 -5.83 7.24 -4.29
N VAL A 120 -4.75 7.15 -5.07
CA VAL A 120 -3.58 8.02 -4.92
C VAL A 120 -3.54 8.97 -6.12
N LEU A 121 -3.36 10.25 -5.85
CA LEU A 121 -3.37 11.30 -6.86
C LEU A 121 -2.06 12.09 -6.83
N LYS A 122 -1.68 12.67 -7.98
CA LYS A 122 -0.67 13.72 -8.12
C LYS A 122 -1.34 14.95 -8.74
N ASN A 123 -1.35 16.08 -8.04
CA ASN A 123 -2.00 17.32 -8.50
C ASN A 123 -3.41 17.07 -9.05
N ASP A 124 -4.24 16.38 -8.26
CA ASP A 124 -5.61 15.98 -8.59
C ASP A 124 -5.80 14.99 -9.75
N LYS A 125 -4.71 14.57 -10.40
CA LYS A 125 -4.74 13.49 -11.37
C LYS A 125 -4.57 12.15 -10.65
N VAL A 126 -5.52 11.24 -10.84
CA VAL A 126 -5.43 9.87 -10.32
C VAL A 126 -4.23 9.16 -10.93
N LEU A 127 -3.30 8.72 -10.07
CA LEU A 127 -2.20 7.84 -10.47
C LEU A 127 -2.70 6.39 -10.53
N ASP A 128 -3.41 5.97 -9.50
CA ASP A 128 -4.09 4.69 -9.45
C ASP A 128 -5.22 4.71 -8.43
N SER A 129 -6.14 3.76 -8.56
CA SER A 129 -7.26 3.62 -7.63
C SER A 129 -7.81 2.20 -7.62
N THR A 130 -8.38 1.79 -6.49
CA THR A 130 -9.04 0.50 -6.31
C THR A 130 -10.23 0.65 -5.36
N MET A 131 -10.93 -0.44 -5.07
CA MET A 131 -11.90 -0.50 -3.98
C MET A 131 -11.22 -1.02 -2.72
N VAL A 132 -11.62 -0.50 -1.57
CA VAL A 132 -11.21 -1.07 -0.29
C VAL A 132 -11.95 -2.38 -0.09
N GLU A 133 -11.22 -3.47 0.15
CA GLU A 133 -11.78 -4.80 0.33
C GLU A 133 -11.46 -5.34 1.71
N ARG A 134 -12.29 -6.25 2.22
CA ARG A 134 -11.90 -7.05 3.39
C ARG A 134 -10.77 -7.97 2.98
N TYR A 135 -9.74 -8.05 3.82
CA TYR A 135 -8.72 -9.07 3.65
C TYR A 135 -9.37 -10.43 3.97
N ALA A 136 -9.47 -11.30 2.96
CA ALA A 136 -10.03 -12.64 3.07
C ALA A 136 -8.99 -13.65 3.59
#